data_AF-A0AAJ2L7H2-F1
#
_entry.id   AF-A0AAJ2L7H2-F1
#
_cell.length_a   1.000
_cell.length_b   1.000
_cell.length_c   1.000
_cell.angle_alpha   90.00
_cell.angle_beta   90.00
_cell.angle_gamma   90.00
#
_symmetry.space_group_name_H-M   'P 1'
#
loop_
_entity.id
_entity.type
_entity.pdbx_description
1 polymer ?
#
loop_
_entity_poly.entity_id
_entity_poly.type
_entity_poly.pdbx_seq_one_letter_code
_entity_poly.pdbx_strand_id
1 'polypeptide(L)'
;MGRPKANKPRSAITNVRLTEEEKETFDAKAIELGFSAVSEYIRFLHNQHVAASCQTATIDDHKLIYPKKLVRSFHRTEMGEMMWGDSRAYLFNGAKPDSVDLIMTSPPFGLVRKKSYGNEDADAYCNWFRPFAEGFKRVLKDDGSLVIDIGGAWVPGQPTRSLYHFKLLVMLVEEYGFHLCQEHYWWNPAKLPTPAEWVNVRRVRVKDAVNTVWWLSKTPFPKANNRRILAPYSKSMKDLLRNGYTAKMRPSGHDISDKFMKDNGGSVPPNLLAIANTESTSRYQEHCRDNNIPIHPARFPPQLPEYFIRFLTEPGDMVLDPFGGSCVTGAVAEALGRNWICCEMSEEYLNGALARFVPHAVPLLRDRPASYEIAPPCAVPVDEEAIPLFADGGAARPPAMPSKPALVKSVKAKVTARPRGGQPTRRVASA
;
A
#
# COMPACT_ATOMS: atom_id res chain seq x y z
N MET A 1 -15.53 30.82 29.69
CA MET A 1 -14.58 31.83 29.17
C MET A 1 -14.31 31.55 27.70
N GLY A 2 -14.61 32.52 26.83
CA GLY A 2 -14.60 32.37 25.38
C GLY A 2 -13.19 32.13 24.82
N ARG A 3 -13.08 31.13 23.94
CA ARG A 3 -11.84 30.57 23.39
C ARG A 3 -11.24 31.47 22.30
N PRO A 4 -9.90 31.58 22.17
CA PRO A 4 -9.23 32.47 21.22
C PRO A 4 -9.36 32.03 19.75
N LYS A 5 -9.23 33.00 18.84
CA LYS A 5 -9.46 32.89 17.38
C LYS A 5 -8.43 31.97 16.70
N ALA A 6 -8.92 31.12 15.78
CA ALA A 6 -8.12 30.20 14.96
C ALA A 6 -8.06 30.68 13.50
N ASN A 7 -6.89 30.53 12.85
CA ASN A 7 -6.56 31.07 11.53
C ASN A 7 -6.98 30.20 10.32
N LYS A 8 -7.86 29.20 10.48
CA LYS A 8 -8.57 28.54 9.35
C LYS A 8 -10.01 28.17 9.75
N PRO A 9 -11.02 28.39 8.88
CA PRO A 9 -12.43 28.28 9.26
C PRO A 9 -12.91 26.83 9.30
N ARG A 10 -13.88 26.57 10.19
CA ARG A 10 -14.46 25.24 10.46
C ARG A 10 -15.68 24.89 9.59
N SER A 11 -16.08 25.71 8.61
CA SER A 11 -17.28 25.49 7.80
C SER A 11 -17.02 25.63 6.29
N ALA A 12 -17.86 24.96 5.49
CA ALA A 12 -17.96 25.10 4.03
C ALA A 12 -18.60 26.43 3.59
N ILE A 13 -18.49 27.48 4.42
CA ILE A 13 -19.04 28.82 4.14
C ILE A 13 -17.86 29.79 4.13
N THR A 14 -17.55 30.31 2.94
CA THR A 14 -16.64 31.44 2.78
C THR A 14 -17.44 32.72 2.94
N ASN A 15 -17.10 33.53 3.94
CA ASN A 15 -17.68 34.86 4.09
C ASN A 15 -16.87 35.84 3.24
N VAL A 16 -17.43 36.25 2.10
CA VAL A 16 -16.90 37.33 1.27
C VAL A 16 -17.56 38.64 1.74
N ARG A 17 -16.76 39.65 2.06
CA ARG A 17 -17.25 41.01 2.31
C ARG A 17 -17.06 41.80 1.02
N LEU A 18 -18.16 42.24 0.44
CA LEU A 18 -18.18 43.17 -0.68
C LEU A 18 -18.32 44.60 -0.13
N THR A 19 -17.72 45.58 -0.79
CA THR A 19 -18.10 46.98 -0.60
C THR A 19 -19.55 47.21 -1.07
N GLU A 20 -20.15 48.34 -0.72
CA GLU A 20 -21.51 48.67 -1.20
C GLU A 20 -21.56 48.73 -2.73
N GLU A 21 -20.57 49.37 -3.36
CA GLU A 21 -20.44 49.46 -4.82
C GLU A 21 -20.24 48.08 -5.48
N GLU A 22 -19.41 47.22 -4.89
CA GLU A 22 -19.23 45.84 -5.38
C GLU A 22 -20.52 45.04 -5.25
N LYS A 23 -21.22 45.17 -4.11
CA LYS A 23 -22.48 44.46 -3.89
C LYS A 23 -23.54 44.91 -4.89
N GLU A 24 -23.70 46.21 -5.11
CA GLU A 24 -24.62 46.76 -6.11
C GLU A 24 -24.30 46.26 -7.53
N THR A 25 -23.01 46.21 -7.88
CA THR A 25 -22.56 45.66 -9.16
C THR A 25 -22.94 44.18 -9.31
N PHE A 26 -22.74 43.38 -8.26
CA PHE A 26 -23.12 41.96 -8.25
C PHE A 26 -24.64 41.76 -8.29
N ASP A 27 -25.40 42.55 -7.53
CA ASP A 27 -26.87 42.50 -7.49
C ASP A 27 -27.45 42.87 -8.87
N ALA A 28 -26.96 43.95 -9.49
CA ALA A 28 -27.38 44.36 -10.83
C ALA A 28 -27.09 43.26 -11.87
N LYS A 29 -25.91 42.64 -11.80
CA LYS A 29 -25.53 41.59 -12.75
C LYS A 29 -26.29 40.28 -12.52
N ALA A 30 -26.59 39.94 -11.27
CA ALA A 30 -27.41 38.79 -10.93
C ALA A 30 -28.82 38.94 -11.49
N ILE A 31 -29.44 40.11 -11.35
CA ILE A 31 -30.78 40.42 -11.89
C ILE A 31 -30.77 40.39 -13.43
N GLU A 32 -29.77 41.02 -14.06
CA GLU A 32 -29.62 41.02 -15.53
C GLU A 32 -29.59 39.59 -16.10
N LEU A 33 -28.93 38.67 -15.39
CA LEU A 33 -28.79 37.27 -15.78
C LEU A 33 -29.93 36.36 -15.26
N GLY A 34 -30.96 36.93 -14.64
CA GLY A 34 -32.17 36.22 -14.22
C GLY A 34 -32.04 35.42 -12.90
N PHE A 35 -31.02 35.68 -12.09
CA PHE A 35 -30.89 35.07 -10.77
C PHE A 35 -31.70 35.81 -9.71
N SER A 36 -32.30 35.05 -8.79
CA SER A 36 -33.17 35.61 -7.75
C SER A 36 -32.40 36.25 -6.58
N ALA A 37 -31.12 35.90 -6.43
CA ALA A 37 -30.22 36.45 -5.42
C ALA A 37 -28.75 36.37 -5.86
N VAL A 38 -27.90 37.29 -5.37
CA VAL A 38 -26.45 37.27 -5.61
C VAL A 38 -25.78 35.97 -5.16
N SER A 39 -26.30 35.32 -4.12
CA SER A 39 -25.76 34.03 -3.69
C SER A 39 -25.89 32.92 -4.74
N GLU A 40 -26.95 32.95 -5.58
CA GLU A 40 -27.13 32.00 -6.68
C GLU A 40 -26.19 32.32 -7.83
N TYR A 41 -26.02 33.61 -8.13
CA TYR A 41 -25.08 34.09 -9.14
C TYR A 41 -23.62 33.74 -8.78
N ILE A 42 -23.21 33.90 -7.52
CA ILE A 42 -21.86 33.53 -7.06
C ILE A 42 -21.65 32.01 -7.14
N ARG A 43 -22.64 31.19 -6.79
CA ARG A 43 -22.56 29.73 -6.96
C ARG A 43 -22.45 29.33 -8.43
N PHE A 44 -23.19 30.01 -9.30
CA PHE A 44 -23.10 29.81 -10.75
C PHE A 44 -21.70 30.16 -11.28
N LEU A 45 -21.12 31.29 -10.89
CA LEU A 45 -19.75 31.67 -11.25
C LEU A 45 -18.73 30.66 -10.73
N HIS A 46 -18.90 30.18 -9.49
CA HIS A 46 -18.04 29.13 -8.93
C HIS A 46 -18.13 27.84 -9.73
N ASN A 47 -19.34 27.37 -10.07
CA ASN A 47 -19.53 26.17 -10.88
C ASN A 47 -18.97 26.31 -12.29
N GLN A 48 -19.12 27.49 -12.91
CA GLN A 48 -18.48 27.77 -14.20
C GLN A 48 -16.96 27.80 -14.10
N HIS A 49 -16.41 28.38 -13.04
CA HIS A 49 -14.96 28.41 -12.85
C HIS A 49 -14.40 27.02 -12.54
N VAL A 50 -15.08 26.22 -11.73
CA VAL A 50 -14.73 24.81 -11.49
C VAL A 50 -14.82 24.02 -12.78
N ALA A 51 -15.88 24.19 -13.58
CA ALA A 51 -16.00 23.55 -14.89
C ALA A 51 -14.91 24.00 -15.88
N ALA A 52 -14.52 25.28 -15.86
CA ALA A 52 -13.48 25.83 -16.73
C ALA A 52 -12.04 25.47 -16.29
N SER A 53 -11.80 25.37 -14.97
CA SER A 53 -10.53 24.87 -14.41
C SER A 53 -10.41 23.35 -14.49
N CYS A 54 -11.53 22.65 -14.63
CA CYS A 54 -11.64 21.25 -15.03
C CYS A 54 -11.78 21.08 -16.56
N GLN A 55 -11.17 21.95 -17.38
CA GLN A 55 -10.84 21.56 -18.76
C GLN A 55 -9.81 20.42 -18.71
N THR A 56 -10.32 19.22 -18.48
CA THR A 56 -9.61 17.96 -18.68
C THR A 56 -9.27 17.88 -20.15
N ALA A 57 -8.00 17.67 -20.45
CA ALA A 57 -7.58 17.32 -21.79
C ALA A 57 -8.45 16.14 -22.24
N THR A 58 -9.04 16.22 -23.42
CA THR A 58 -9.83 15.11 -23.96
C THR A 58 -8.94 13.88 -24.17
N ILE A 59 -9.53 12.70 -24.31
CA ILE A 59 -8.76 11.49 -24.66
C ILE A 59 -7.92 11.72 -25.93
N ASP A 60 -8.44 12.50 -26.89
CA ASP A 60 -7.73 12.83 -28.12
C ASP A 60 -6.57 13.81 -27.88
N ASP A 61 -6.71 14.77 -26.95
CA ASP A 61 -5.59 15.58 -26.49
C ASP A 61 -4.51 14.72 -25.84
N HIS A 62 -4.88 13.73 -25.03
CA HIS A 62 -3.93 12.81 -24.41
C HIS A 62 -3.21 11.92 -25.41
N LYS A 63 -3.86 11.48 -26.49
CA LYS A 63 -3.19 10.74 -27.56
C LYS A 63 -2.10 11.58 -28.23
N LEU A 64 -2.33 12.89 -28.38
CA LEU A 64 -1.36 13.83 -28.94
C LEU A 64 -0.22 14.14 -27.96
N ILE A 65 -0.53 14.33 -26.68
CA ILE A 65 0.45 14.63 -25.63
C ILE A 65 1.38 13.42 -25.38
N TYR A 66 0.85 12.19 -25.46
CA TYR A 66 1.58 10.96 -25.17
C TYR A 66 1.72 10.06 -26.41
N PRO A 67 2.45 10.48 -27.46
CA PRO A 67 2.53 9.73 -28.70
C PRO A 67 3.22 8.38 -28.50
N LYS A 68 2.82 7.37 -29.28
CA LYS A 68 3.30 5.98 -29.18
C LYS A 68 4.83 5.85 -29.10
N LYS A 69 5.58 6.72 -29.76
CA LYS A 69 7.06 6.75 -29.75
C LYS A 69 7.69 6.94 -28.36
N LEU A 70 6.95 7.44 -27.38
CA LEU A 70 7.43 7.61 -26.00
C LEU A 70 7.54 6.29 -25.24
N VAL A 71 7.08 5.18 -25.81
CA VAL A 71 7.23 3.84 -25.24
C VAL A 71 7.67 2.86 -26.33
N ARG A 72 8.60 1.97 -26.00
CA ARG A 72 9.12 0.95 -26.94
C ARG A 72 9.30 -0.40 -26.25
N SER A 73 9.34 -1.46 -27.04
CA SER A 73 9.70 -2.79 -26.54
C SER A 73 11.12 -2.79 -25.96
N PHE A 74 11.30 -3.38 -24.80
CA PHE A 74 12.60 -3.60 -24.18
C PHE A 74 12.97 -5.09 -24.15
N HIS A 75 12.04 -5.92 -23.71
CA HIS A 75 12.19 -7.37 -23.67
C HIS A 75 10.82 -8.04 -23.78
N ARG A 76 10.76 -9.20 -24.43
CA ARG A 76 9.53 -9.96 -24.64
C ARG A 76 9.74 -11.43 -24.29
N THR A 77 8.74 -12.01 -23.64
CA THR A 77 8.59 -13.45 -23.43
C THR A 77 7.40 -13.96 -24.26
N GLU A 78 7.05 -15.25 -24.14
CA GLU A 78 5.86 -15.80 -24.78
C GLU A 78 4.56 -15.19 -24.24
N MET A 79 4.54 -14.76 -22.97
CA MET A 79 3.34 -14.29 -22.28
C MET A 79 3.29 -12.76 -22.10
N GLY A 80 4.39 -12.05 -22.27
CA GLY A 80 4.34 -10.62 -22.02
C GLY A 80 5.56 -9.82 -22.45
N GLU A 81 5.53 -8.55 -22.12
CA GLU A 81 6.49 -7.58 -22.62
C GLU A 81 6.84 -6.51 -21.58
N MET A 82 8.14 -6.30 -21.39
CA MET A 82 8.68 -5.12 -20.73
C MET A 82 8.80 -4.00 -21.75
N MET A 83 8.21 -2.87 -21.41
CA MET A 83 8.20 -1.66 -22.23
C MET A 83 9.02 -0.57 -21.57
N TRP A 84 9.92 0.04 -22.34
CA TRP A 84 10.74 1.17 -21.91
C TRP A 84 10.10 2.49 -22.36
N GLY A 85 9.69 3.30 -21.40
CA GLY A 85 9.23 4.66 -21.63
C GLY A 85 8.06 5.09 -20.76
N ASP A 86 7.36 6.13 -21.19
CA ASP A 86 6.22 6.69 -20.47
C ASP A 86 4.99 5.80 -20.64
N SER A 87 4.49 5.23 -19.55
CA SER A 87 3.36 4.32 -19.59
C SER A 87 2.06 4.98 -20.07
N ARG A 88 1.94 6.31 -20.02
CA ARG A 88 0.79 7.03 -20.60
C ARG A 88 0.75 6.85 -22.11
N ALA A 89 1.89 6.76 -22.79
CA ALA A 89 1.91 6.48 -24.23
C ALA A 89 1.39 5.08 -24.55
N TYR A 90 1.67 4.09 -23.70
CA TYR A 90 1.04 2.78 -23.81
C TYR A 90 -0.46 2.87 -23.50
N LEU A 91 -0.85 3.52 -22.41
CA LEU A 91 -2.24 3.65 -21.98
C LEU A 91 -3.13 4.36 -23.00
N PHE A 92 -2.62 5.31 -23.80
CA PHE A 92 -3.43 6.05 -24.78
C PHE A 92 -3.24 5.58 -26.23
N ASN A 93 -2.05 5.09 -26.59
CA ASN A 93 -1.71 4.74 -27.98
C ASN A 93 -1.18 3.32 -28.19
N GLY A 94 -0.93 2.55 -27.13
CA GLY A 94 -0.42 1.17 -27.19
C GLY A 94 -1.49 0.11 -26.90
N ALA A 95 -2.25 0.28 -25.82
CA ALA A 95 -3.31 -0.61 -25.39
C ALA A 95 -4.59 -0.39 -26.19
N LYS A 96 -5.41 -1.43 -26.33
CA LYS A 96 -6.79 -1.28 -26.80
C LYS A 96 -7.67 -0.82 -25.63
N PRO A 97 -8.80 -0.13 -25.87
CA PRO A 97 -9.81 0.03 -24.83
C PRO A 97 -10.28 -1.34 -24.33
N ASP A 98 -10.68 -1.44 -23.07
CA ASP A 98 -11.31 -2.64 -22.48
C ASP A 98 -10.52 -3.94 -22.75
N SER A 99 -9.19 -3.88 -22.63
CA SER A 99 -8.29 -5.00 -22.94
C SER A 99 -7.50 -5.53 -21.75
N VAL A 100 -7.61 -4.88 -20.59
CA VAL A 100 -6.85 -5.23 -19.38
C VAL A 100 -7.80 -5.77 -18.30
N ASP A 101 -7.46 -6.93 -17.74
CA ASP A 101 -8.23 -7.59 -16.68
C ASP A 101 -7.80 -7.11 -15.28
N LEU A 102 -6.51 -6.85 -15.10
CA LEU A 102 -5.97 -6.35 -13.83
C LEU A 102 -4.87 -5.33 -14.08
N ILE A 103 -5.02 -4.14 -13.51
CA ILE A 103 -3.89 -3.23 -13.29
C ILE A 103 -3.39 -3.46 -11.86
N MET A 104 -2.17 -3.98 -11.70
CA MET A 104 -1.53 -4.19 -10.40
C MET A 104 -0.27 -3.35 -10.34
N THR A 105 -0.21 -2.37 -9.44
CA THR A 105 0.87 -1.39 -9.47
C THR A 105 1.15 -0.73 -8.13
N SER A 106 2.33 -0.12 -8.04
CA SER A 106 2.76 0.74 -6.93
C SER A 106 3.36 2.03 -7.51
N PRO A 107 2.58 3.11 -7.62
CA PRO A 107 3.07 4.36 -8.19
C PRO A 107 4.22 4.94 -7.36
N PRO A 108 5.16 5.69 -7.98
CA PRO A 108 6.21 6.39 -7.25
C PRO A 108 5.61 7.29 -6.18
N PHE A 109 6.05 7.16 -4.93
CA PHE A 109 5.52 7.95 -3.82
C PHE A 109 5.80 9.45 -4.03
N GLY A 110 4.84 10.32 -3.73
CA GLY A 110 4.86 11.75 -4.02
C GLY A 110 5.93 12.60 -3.32
N LEU A 111 6.96 12.02 -2.71
CA LEU A 111 7.91 12.71 -1.84
C LEU A 111 9.29 13.01 -2.48
N VAL A 112 9.44 12.94 -3.81
CA VAL A 112 10.77 13.05 -4.44
C VAL A 112 11.22 14.52 -4.64
N ARG A 113 10.47 15.55 -4.22
CA ARG A 113 10.95 16.95 -4.33
C ARG A 113 10.73 17.75 -3.05
N LYS A 114 11.82 18.34 -2.53
CA LYS A 114 11.81 19.33 -1.45
C LYS A 114 11.06 20.59 -1.91
N LYS A 115 9.80 20.79 -1.49
CA LYS A 115 9.09 22.09 -1.52
C LYS A 115 8.11 22.21 -0.35
N SER A 116 7.62 23.42 -0.13
CA SER A 116 6.95 23.90 1.08
C SER A 116 5.43 23.75 1.04
N TYR A 117 4.85 23.26 2.15
CA TYR A 117 3.41 23.24 2.51
C TYR A 117 2.60 21.98 2.08
N GLY A 118 2.20 21.17 3.08
CA GLY A 118 1.76 19.78 2.89
C GLY A 118 0.42 19.50 2.18
N ASN A 119 -0.37 20.51 1.79
CA ASN A 119 -1.55 20.30 0.92
C ASN A 119 -1.19 20.38 -0.57
N GLU A 120 -0.27 21.28 -0.93
CA GLU A 120 0.16 21.49 -2.32
C GLU A 120 0.81 20.24 -2.90
N ASP A 121 1.60 19.52 -2.08
CA ASP A 121 2.22 18.26 -2.48
C ASP A 121 1.19 17.17 -2.82
N ALA A 122 0.09 17.11 -2.09
CA ALA A 122 -0.96 16.13 -2.31
C ALA A 122 -1.78 16.45 -3.56
N ASP A 123 -2.15 17.72 -3.75
CA ASP A 123 -2.93 18.14 -4.91
C ASP A 123 -2.09 18.06 -6.19
N ALA A 124 -0.79 18.40 -6.13
CA ALA A 124 0.15 18.20 -7.22
C ALA A 124 0.31 16.71 -7.58
N TYR A 125 0.36 15.83 -6.58
CA TYR A 125 0.42 14.39 -6.80
C TYR A 125 -0.86 13.88 -7.49
N CYS A 126 -2.04 14.27 -7.01
CA CYS A 126 -3.31 13.94 -7.66
C CYS A 126 -3.32 14.44 -9.11
N ASN A 127 -2.95 15.70 -9.36
CA ASN A 127 -2.88 16.28 -10.70
C ASN A 127 -1.92 15.53 -11.63
N TRP A 128 -0.76 15.11 -11.12
CA TRP A 128 0.16 14.25 -11.88
C TRP A 128 -0.46 12.87 -12.18
N PHE A 129 -1.29 12.34 -11.29
CA PHE A 129 -1.92 11.03 -11.45
C PHE A 129 -3.13 11.02 -12.39
N ARG A 130 -3.80 12.17 -12.61
CA ARG A 130 -5.01 12.31 -13.44
C ARG A 130 -4.93 11.63 -14.81
N PRO A 131 -3.89 11.85 -15.64
CA PRO A 131 -3.79 11.19 -16.94
C PRO A 131 -3.68 9.66 -16.83
N PHE A 132 -3.12 9.15 -15.71
CA PHE A 132 -3.08 7.71 -15.46
C PHE A 132 -4.47 7.17 -15.11
N ALA A 133 -5.24 7.89 -14.28
CA ALA A 133 -6.61 7.50 -13.94
C ALA A 133 -7.49 7.37 -15.20
N GLU A 134 -7.38 8.33 -16.13
CA GLU A 134 -8.06 8.29 -17.43
C GLU A 134 -7.61 7.11 -18.29
N GLY A 135 -6.29 6.93 -18.40
CA GLY A 135 -5.71 5.79 -19.11
C GLY A 135 -6.17 4.45 -18.53
N PHE A 136 -6.21 4.31 -17.20
CA PHE A 136 -6.67 3.11 -16.51
C PHE A 136 -8.13 2.82 -16.79
N LYS A 137 -9.00 3.83 -16.65
CA LYS A 137 -10.45 3.70 -16.92
C LYS A 137 -10.69 3.28 -18.38
N ARG A 138 -9.88 3.77 -19.32
CA ARG A 138 -9.96 3.44 -20.75
C ARG A 138 -9.58 2.00 -21.06
N VAL A 139 -8.49 1.50 -20.48
CA VAL A 139 -7.93 0.18 -20.85
C VAL A 139 -8.51 -0.98 -20.05
N LEU A 140 -9.05 -0.73 -18.85
CA LEU A 140 -9.67 -1.76 -18.03
C LEU A 140 -10.98 -2.25 -18.65
N LYS A 141 -11.19 -3.57 -18.64
CA LYS A 141 -12.50 -4.17 -18.89
C LYS A 141 -13.51 -3.77 -17.80
N ASP A 142 -14.79 -3.89 -18.11
CA ASP A 142 -15.87 -3.56 -17.16
C ASP A 142 -15.86 -4.44 -15.90
N ASP A 143 -15.44 -5.70 -16.03
CA ASP A 143 -15.21 -6.64 -14.94
C ASP A 143 -13.74 -6.63 -14.44
N GLY A 144 -12.90 -5.74 -14.97
CA GLY A 144 -11.51 -5.60 -14.61
C GLY A 144 -11.29 -4.86 -13.28
N SER A 145 -10.13 -5.12 -12.67
CA SER A 145 -9.75 -4.54 -11.38
C SER A 145 -8.51 -3.64 -11.46
N LEU A 146 -8.49 -2.59 -10.65
CA LEU A 146 -7.35 -1.70 -10.42
C LEU A 146 -6.88 -1.89 -8.98
N VAL A 147 -5.66 -2.36 -8.78
CA VAL A 147 -5.04 -2.55 -7.47
C VAL A 147 -3.82 -1.64 -7.36
N ILE A 148 -3.87 -0.70 -6.40
CA ILE A 148 -2.82 0.28 -6.16
C ILE A 148 -2.25 0.07 -4.75
N ASP A 149 -0.99 -0.37 -4.65
CA ASP A 149 -0.20 -0.25 -3.42
C ASP A 149 0.34 1.18 -3.30
N ILE A 150 0.01 1.84 -2.19
CA ILE A 150 0.51 3.18 -1.90
C ILE A 150 0.87 3.30 -0.41
N GLY A 151 2.12 3.66 -0.14
CA GLY A 151 2.60 3.93 1.21
C GLY A 151 2.12 5.31 1.68
N GLY A 152 1.95 5.49 2.98
CA GLY A 152 1.73 6.82 3.52
C GLY A 152 3.04 7.60 3.72
N ALA A 153 2.91 8.92 3.87
CA ALA A 153 4.01 9.85 4.02
C ALA A 153 3.88 10.65 5.33
N TRP A 154 4.99 11.11 5.87
CA TRP A 154 5.01 12.06 7.00
C TRP A 154 5.17 13.48 6.47
N VAL A 155 4.51 14.43 7.12
CA VAL A 155 4.72 15.86 6.84
C VAL A 155 6.12 16.24 7.34
N PRO A 156 6.97 16.86 6.50
CA PRO A 156 8.32 17.24 6.91
C PRO A 156 8.31 18.08 8.20
N GLY A 157 9.16 17.68 9.16
CA GLY A 157 9.30 18.38 10.44
C GLY A 157 8.13 18.22 11.42
N GLN A 158 7.09 17.45 11.09
CA GLN A 158 5.92 17.26 11.95
C GLN A 158 5.61 15.77 12.21
N PRO A 159 5.09 15.41 13.38
CA PRO A 159 4.64 14.05 13.68
C PRO A 159 3.21 13.81 13.15
N THR A 160 2.90 14.31 11.96
CA THR A 160 1.60 14.19 11.28
C THR A 160 1.76 13.52 9.92
N ARG A 161 0.73 12.80 9.49
CA ARG A 161 0.73 12.09 8.20
C ARG A 161 0.22 13.01 7.09
N SER A 162 0.80 12.89 5.91
CA SER A 162 0.23 13.45 4.69
C SER A 162 -0.98 12.62 4.27
N LEU A 163 -2.04 13.30 3.81
CA LEU A 163 -3.28 12.68 3.36
C LEU A 163 -3.28 12.33 1.85
N TYR A 164 -2.15 12.49 1.16
CA TYR A 164 -2.11 12.42 -0.31
C TYR A 164 -2.67 11.12 -0.90
N HIS A 165 -2.40 9.98 -0.26
CA HIS A 165 -2.87 8.67 -0.71
C HIS A 165 -4.38 8.46 -0.48
N PHE A 166 -4.96 9.14 0.52
CA PHE A 166 -6.41 9.20 0.69
C PHE A 166 -7.06 10.16 -0.30
N LYS A 167 -6.44 11.32 -0.54
CA LYS A 167 -6.89 12.25 -1.58
C LYS A 167 -6.87 11.60 -2.96
N LEU A 168 -5.86 10.79 -3.26
CA LEU A 168 -5.81 9.99 -4.48
C LEU A 168 -7.02 9.04 -4.58
N LEU A 169 -7.32 8.30 -3.52
CA LEU A 169 -8.47 7.39 -3.48
C LEU A 169 -9.79 8.14 -3.74
N VAL A 170 -10.00 9.26 -3.04
CA VAL A 170 -11.18 10.11 -3.22
C VAL A 170 -11.27 10.63 -4.66
N MET A 171 -10.17 11.14 -5.22
CA MET A 171 -10.10 11.59 -6.61
C MET A 171 -10.48 10.47 -7.59
N LEU A 172 -9.97 9.24 -7.40
CA LEU A 172 -10.29 8.11 -8.27
C LEU A 172 -11.78 7.74 -8.22
N VAL A 173 -12.41 7.82 -7.05
CA VAL A 173 -13.82 7.47 -6.87
C VAL A 173 -14.74 8.59 -7.34
N GLU A 174 -14.55 9.81 -6.84
CA GLU A 174 -15.47 10.92 -7.05
C GLU A 174 -15.31 11.56 -8.43
N GLU A 175 -14.09 11.65 -8.96
CA GLU A 175 -13.83 12.34 -10.22
C GLU A 175 -13.77 11.38 -11.42
N TYR A 176 -13.29 10.15 -11.23
CA TYR A 176 -13.14 9.15 -12.29
C TYR A 176 -14.15 7.99 -12.21
N GLY A 177 -15.03 8.00 -11.21
CA GLY A 177 -16.11 7.03 -11.08
C GLY A 177 -15.63 5.58 -10.92
N PHE A 178 -14.48 5.35 -10.28
CA PHE A 178 -14.11 4.02 -9.82
C PHE A 178 -14.93 3.62 -8.60
N HIS A 179 -15.19 2.32 -8.43
CA HIS A 179 -15.77 1.79 -7.20
C HIS A 179 -14.66 1.24 -6.32
N LEU A 180 -14.59 1.66 -5.05
CA LEU A 180 -13.75 0.99 -4.06
C LEU A 180 -14.40 -0.34 -3.69
N CYS A 181 -13.84 -1.45 -4.17
CA CYS A 181 -14.36 -2.78 -3.90
C CYS A 181 -14.08 -3.18 -2.45
N GLN A 182 -12.83 -3.00 -2.03
CA GLN A 182 -12.38 -3.24 -0.66
C GLN A 182 -11.00 -2.62 -0.42
N GLU A 183 -10.85 -1.92 0.70
CA GLU A 183 -9.54 -1.54 1.21
C GLU A 183 -8.78 -2.75 1.74
N HIS A 184 -7.53 -2.89 1.32
CA HIS A 184 -6.59 -3.85 1.87
C HIS A 184 -5.44 -3.11 2.56
N TYR A 185 -4.82 -3.77 3.52
CA TYR A 185 -3.68 -3.23 4.27
C TYR A 185 -2.52 -4.20 4.17
N TRP A 186 -1.40 -3.75 3.60
CA TRP A 186 -0.18 -4.55 3.59
C TRP A 186 0.68 -4.18 4.81
N TRP A 187 0.74 -5.09 5.77
CA TRP A 187 1.66 -4.99 6.90
C TRP A 187 3.00 -5.65 6.59
N ASN A 188 4.07 -4.86 6.63
CA ASN A 188 5.44 -5.35 6.52
C ASN A 188 6.07 -5.46 7.93
N PRO A 189 6.11 -6.65 8.55
CA PRO A 189 6.68 -6.83 9.87
C PRO A 189 8.17 -6.48 9.93
N ALA A 190 8.89 -6.57 8.82
CA ALA A 190 10.33 -6.28 8.74
C ALA A 190 10.68 -4.80 8.51
N LYS A 191 9.69 -3.90 8.35
CA LYS A 191 9.97 -2.47 8.17
C LYS A 191 10.72 -1.92 9.39
N LEU A 192 11.72 -1.07 9.20
CA LEU A 192 12.43 -0.50 10.35
C LEU A 192 11.51 0.46 11.15
N PRO A 193 11.79 0.74 12.44
CA PRO A 193 11.04 1.70 13.24
C PRO A 193 11.26 3.14 12.76
N THR A 194 10.62 3.50 11.65
CA THR A 194 10.73 4.80 10.98
C THR A 194 9.41 5.56 11.05
N PRO A 195 9.43 6.90 11.07
CA PRO A 195 10.60 7.78 11.14
C PRO A 195 11.23 7.80 12.53
N ALA A 196 12.56 7.65 12.61
CA ALA A 196 13.28 7.44 13.86
C ALA A 196 13.07 8.57 14.88
N GLU A 197 12.95 9.81 14.41
CA GLU A 197 12.70 10.99 15.26
C GLU A 197 11.42 10.85 16.10
N TRP A 198 10.31 10.41 15.49
CA TRP A 198 9.02 10.31 16.17
C TRP A 198 8.83 8.97 16.90
N VAL A 199 9.45 7.89 16.39
CA VAL A 199 9.27 6.52 16.90
C VAL A 199 10.30 6.15 17.97
N ASN A 200 11.59 6.39 17.73
CA ASN A 200 12.67 5.94 18.64
C ASN A 200 13.18 7.05 19.55
N VAL A 201 13.26 8.28 19.05
CA VAL A 201 13.82 9.42 19.78
C VAL A 201 12.77 10.04 20.69
N ARG A 202 11.68 10.56 20.13
CA ARG A 202 10.60 11.21 20.90
C ARG A 202 9.56 10.25 21.43
N ARG A 203 9.46 9.04 20.85
CA ARG A 203 8.57 7.96 21.28
C ARG A 203 7.10 8.37 21.38
N VAL A 204 6.67 9.24 20.47
CA VAL A 204 5.29 9.75 20.41
C VAL A 204 4.49 9.14 19.26
N ARG A 205 5.12 8.29 18.45
CA ARG A 205 4.47 7.55 17.35
C ARG A 205 4.92 6.11 17.35
N VAL A 206 4.09 5.25 16.76
CA VAL A 206 4.42 3.84 16.51
C VAL A 206 5.12 3.67 15.16
N LYS A 207 5.74 2.52 14.97
CA LYS A 207 6.35 2.14 13.69
C LYS A 207 5.33 2.19 12.55
N ASP A 208 5.63 2.95 11.51
CA ASP A 208 4.84 3.03 10.29
C ASP A 208 5.10 1.79 9.41
N ALA A 209 4.40 0.70 9.69
CA ALA A 209 4.63 -0.62 9.09
C ALA A 209 3.62 -1.02 8.00
N VAL A 210 2.61 -0.19 7.74
CA VAL A 210 1.44 -0.55 6.94
C VAL A 210 1.31 0.35 5.72
N ASN A 211 1.23 -0.26 4.54
CA ASN A 211 0.79 0.41 3.32
C ASN A 211 -0.70 0.16 3.10
N THR A 212 -1.33 1.12 2.44
CA THR A 212 -2.71 0.96 1.96
C THR A 212 -2.70 0.38 0.56
N VAL A 213 -3.53 -0.63 0.32
CA VAL A 213 -3.71 -1.25 -0.98
C VAL A 213 -5.17 -1.07 -1.38
N TRP A 214 -5.41 -0.23 -2.38
CA TRP A 214 -6.76 0.09 -2.85
C TRP A 214 -7.15 -0.87 -3.98
N TRP A 215 -8.15 -1.72 -3.74
CA TRP A 215 -8.78 -2.50 -4.80
C TRP A 215 -10.03 -1.75 -5.30
N LEU A 216 -9.91 -1.26 -6.53
CA LEU A 216 -10.89 -0.47 -7.27
C LEU A 216 -11.38 -1.22 -8.51
N SER A 217 -12.51 -0.82 -9.07
CA SER A 217 -13.06 -1.39 -10.32
C SER A 217 -13.85 -0.37 -11.14
N LYS A 218 -14.06 -0.68 -12.43
CA LYS A 218 -14.90 0.16 -13.32
C LYS A 218 -16.38 0.10 -12.94
N THR A 219 -16.85 -1.07 -12.50
CA THR A 219 -18.24 -1.36 -12.13
C THR A 219 -18.31 -1.94 -10.71
N PRO A 220 -19.48 -1.99 -10.05
CA PRO A 220 -19.59 -2.59 -8.72
C PRO A 220 -19.29 -4.11 -8.66
N PHE A 221 -19.18 -4.78 -9.81
CA PHE A 221 -19.09 -6.24 -9.90
C PHE A 221 -17.87 -6.70 -10.72
N PRO A 222 -16.63 -6.43 -10.26
CA PRO A 222 -15.45 -6.97 -10.92
C PRO A 222 -15.33 -8.49 -10.75
N LYS A 223 -14.54 -9.11 -11.61
CA LYS A 223 -14.14 -10.51 -11.50
C LYS A 223 -13.37 -10.74 -10.18
N ALA A 224 -13.89 -11.60 -9.31
CA ALA A 224 -13.25 -11.94 -8.04
C ALA A 224 -13.67 -13.33 -7.51
N ASN A 225 -12.73 -14.09 -6.96
CA ASN A 225 -13.04 -15.36 -6.30
C ASN A 225 -12.11 -15.66 -5.11
N ASN A 226 -12.59 -15.42 -3.89
CA ASN A 226 -11.79 -15.58 -2.67
C ASN A 226 -11.43 -17.05 -2.35
N ARG A 227 -12.04 -18.04 -3.02
CA ARG A 227 -11.66 -19.45 -2.89
C ARG A 227 -10.24 -19.71 -3.42
N ARG A 228 -9.69 -18.79 -4.21
CA ARG A 228 -8.35 -18.88 -4.79
C ARG A 228 -7.22 -18.38 -3.88
N ILE A 229 -7.57 -17.85 -2.72
CA ILE A 229 -6.66 -17.21 -1.76
C ILE A 229 -6.94 -17.65 -0.32
N LEU A 230 -7.54 -18.83 -0.13
CA LEU A 230 -7.85 -19.32 1.21
C LEU A 230 -6.58 -19.52 2.04
N ALA A 231 -6.64 -19.08 3.30
CA ALA A 231 -5.63 -19.40 4.29
C ALA A 231 -5.85 -20.81 4.85
N PRO A 232 -4.79 -21.53 5.24
CA PRO A 232 -4.94 -22.80 5.95
C PRO A 232 -5.76 -22.63 7.23
N TYR A 233 -6.59 -23.62 7.55
CA TYR A 233 -7.35 -23.61 8.80
C TYR A 233 -6.45 -23.55 10.04
N SER A 234 -6.91 -22.81 11.05
CA SER A 234 -6.31 -22.82 12.39
C SER A 234 -6.39 -24.21 13.02
N LYS A 235 -5.56 -24.47 14.04
CA LYS A 235 -5.62 -25.72 14.81
C LYS A 235 -7.01 -25.96 15.38
N SER A 236 -7.61 -24.93 15.99
CA SER A 236 -8.97 -25.00 16.55
C SER A 236 -10.04 -25.33 15.51
N MET A 237 -9.93 -24.79 14.29
CA MET A 237 -10.89 -25.11 13.22
C MET A 237 -10.70 -26.55 12.70
N LYS A 238 -9.45 -27.01 12.59
CA LYS A 238 -9.17 -28.43 12.25
C LYS A 238 -9.70 -29.38 13.33
N ASP A 239 -9.59 -29.00 14.61
CA ASP A 239 -10.13 -29.77 15.73
C ASP A 239 -11.67 -29.75 15.71
N LEU A 240 -12.30 -28.63 15.36
CA LEU A 240 -13.75 -28.51 15.20
C LEU A 240 -14.26 -29.43 14.07
N LEU A 241 -13.62 -29.41 12.89
CA LEU A 241 -13.97 -30.27 11.76
C LEU A 241 -13.84 -31.77 12.11
N ARG A 242 -12.86 -32.12 12.97
CA ARG A 242 -12.63 -33.50 13.40
C ARG A 242 -13.66 -33.97 14.43
N ASN A 243 -13.95 -33.13 15.41
CA ASN A 243 -14.69 -33.54 16.61
C ASN A 243 -16.19 -33.23 16.55
N GLY A 244 -16.64 -32.45 15.57
CA GLY A 244 -18.01 -31.95 15.56
C GLY A 244 -18.15 -30.66 16.37
N TYR A 245 -19.11 -29.83 15.97
CA TYR A 245 -19.56 -28.68 16.76
C TYR A 245 -21.02 -28.88 17.12
N THR A 246 -21.33 -28.86 18.42
CA THR A 246 -22.71 -28.76 18.88
C THR A 246 -23.05 -27.28 19.01
N ALA A 247 -24.02 -26.81 18.21
CA ALA A 247 -24.47 -25.42 18.24
C ALA A 247 -24.89 -25.02 19.67
N LYS A 248 -24.20 -24.01 20.21
CA LYS A 248 -24.59 -23.35 21.46
C LYS A 248 -25.02 -21.93 21.13
N MET A 249 -26.16 -21.52 21.70
CA MET A 249 -26.61 -20.13 21.69
C MET A 249 -25.53 -19.24 22.31
N ARG A 250 -25.01 -18.29 21.53
CA ARG A 250 -24.15 -17.25 22.09
C ARG A 250 -24.99 -16.25 22.89
N PRO A 251 -24.41 -15.58 23.90
CA PRO A 251 -25.08 -14.49 24.63
C PRO A 251 -25.58 -13.36 23.71
N SER A 252 -25.02 -13.23 22.50
CA SER A 252 -25.40 -12.25 21.50
C SER A 252 -26.64 -12.62 20.68
N GLY A 253 -27.29 -13.77 20.94
CA GLY A 253 -28.49 -14.22 20.23
C GLY A 253 -28.25 -14.67 18.78
N HIS A 254 -26.99 -14.79 18.35
CA HIS A 254 -26.64 -15.26 17.01
C HIS A 254 -26.66 -16.80 16.99
N ASP A 255 -27.63 -17.37 16.27
CA ASP A 255 -27.74 -18.82 16.10
C ASP A 255 -26.68 -19.30 15.10
N ILE A 256 -25.86 -20.25 15.51
CA ILE A 256 -24.78 -20.79 14.69
C ILE A 256 -25.38 -21.96 13.91
N SER A 257 -25.62 -21.77 12.63
CA SER A 257 -26.09 -22.84 11.75
C SER A 257 -25.15 -24.05 11.76
N ASP A 258 -25.65 -25.25 11.54
CA ASP A 258 -24.84 -26.50 11.45
C ASP A 258 -23.81 -26.50 10.30
N LYS A 259 -23.83 -25.46 9.45
CA LYS A 259 -22.96 -25.31 8.28
C LYS A 259 -21.48 -25.03 8.61
N PHE A 260 -21.14 -24.78 9.87
CA PHE A 260 -19.74 -24.61 10.32
C PHE A 260 -18.90 -25.89 10.19
N MET A 261 -19.54 -27.05 10.05
CA MET A 261 -18.90 -28.35 9.84
C MET A 261 -18.42 -28.58 8.40
N LYS A 262 -18.73 -27.68 7.47
CA LYS A 262 -18.36 -27.84 6.06
C LYS A 262 -16.89 -27.46 5.85
N ASP A 263 -16.08 -28.42 5.41
CA ASP A 263 -14.75 -28.16 4.88
C ASP A 263 -14.86 -27.43 3.52
N ASN A 264 -14.27 -26.23 3.45
CA ASN A 264 -14.24 -25.40 2.26
C ASN A 264 -12.84 -25.30 1.64
N GLY A 265 -11.88 -26.10 2.13
CA GLY A 265 -10.47 -26.11 1.69
C GLY A 265 -9.57 -25.08 2.39
N GLY A 266 -10.13 -24.27 3.30
CA GLY A 266 -9.42 -23.23 4.04
C GLY A 266 -10.35 -22.13 4.55
N SER A 267 -9.78 -21.17 5.27
CA SER A 267 -10.49 -20.00 5.78
C SER A 267 -10.30 -18.81 4.86
N VAL A 268 -11.36 -18.02 4.66
CA VAL A 268 -11.27 -16.75 3.94
C VAL A 268 -10.33 -15.81 4.72
N PRO A 269 -9.26 -15.27 4.09
CA PRO A 269 -8.33 -14.38 4.79
C PRO A 269 -8.96 -13.01 5.07
N PRO A 270 -8.47 -12.25 6.07
CA PRO A 270 -8.87 -10.87 6.30
C PRO A 270 -8.27 -9.94 5.23
N ASN A 271 -8.73 -8.69 5.19
CA ASN A 271 -8.17 -7.64 4.34
C ASN A 271 -6.80 -7.08 4.83
N LEU A 272 -6.14 -7.78 5.76
CA LEU A 272 -4.80 -7.47 6.26
C LEU A 272 -3.80 -8.51 5.73
N LEU A 273 -2.91 -8.07 4.84
CA LEU A 273 -1.88 -8.88 4.20
C LEU A 273 -0.57 -8.71 4.97
N ALA A 274 -0.16 -9.71 5.75
CA ALA A 274 1.11 -9.68 6.46
C ALA A 274 2.21 -10.30 5.59
N ILE A 275 3.02 -9.46 4.97
CA ILE A 275 4.06 -9.91 4.03
C ILE A 275 5.36 -9.16 4.33
N ALA A 276 6.39 -9.90 4.74
CA ALA A 276 7.69 -9.33 5.01
C ALA A 276 8.44 -9.03 3.70
N ASN A 277 8.98 -7.81 3.57
CA ASN A 277 9.87 -7.46 2.45
C ASN A 277 11.33 -7.70 2.84
N THR A 278 11.72 -8.98 2.95
CA THR A 278 13.03 -9.40 3.50
C THR A 278 13.88 -10.20 2.51
N GLU A 279 13.44 -10.31 1.26
CA GLU A 279 14.21 -11.00 0.23
C GLU A 279 15.56 -10.29 0.04
N SER A 280 16.66 -10.95 0.39
CA SER A 280 18.05 -10.44 0.28
C SER A 280 18.93 -11.26 -0.68
N THR A 281 18.41 -12.42 -1.10
CA THR A 281 19.04 -13.41 -1.97
C THR A 281 18.01 -13.87 -2.99
N SER A 282 18.05 -13.27 -4.18
CA SER A 282 17.27 -13.72 -5.32
C SER A 282 18.05 -13.50 -6.61
N ARG A 283 17.72 -14.27 -7.66
CA ARG A 283 18.37 -14.19 -8.99
C ARG A 283 18.46 -12.76 -9.50
N TYR A 284 17.43 -11.96 -9.25
CA TYR A 284 17.39 -10.53 -9.54
C TYR A 284 18.48 -9.74 -8.79
N GLN A 285 18.61 -9.92 -7.47
CA GLN A 285 19.56 -9.15 -6.67
C GLN A 285 21.01 -9.58 -6.91
N GLU A 286 21.24 -10.87 -7.14
CA GLU A 286 22.54 -11.39 -7.57
C GLU A 286 22.95 -10.78 -8.90
N HIS A 287 22.08 -10.85 -9.92
CA HIS A 287 22.33 -10.23 -11.22
C HIS A 287 22.62 -8.73 -11.11
N CYS A 288 21.84 -7.99 -10.31
CA CYS A 288 22.09 -6.56 -10.10
C CYS A 288 23.47 -6.31 -9.46
N ARG A 289 23.86 -7.11 -8.45
CA ARG A 289 25.18 -6.98 -7.81
C ARG A 289 26.32 -7.32 -8.77
N ASP A 290 26.18 -8.42 -9.50
CA ASP A 290 27.21 -8.92 -10.43
C ASP A 290 27.45 -7.96 -11.60
N ASN A 291 26.42 -7.22 -12.01
CA ASN A 291 26.48 -6.28 -13.14
C ASN A 291 26.54 -4.80 -12.69
N ASN A 292 26.72 -4.53 -11.39
CA ASN A 292 26.76 -3.19 -10.82
C ASN A 292 25.53 -2.32 -11.18
N ILE A 293 24.36 -2.95 -11.25
CA ILE A 293 23.06 -2.31 -11.51
C ILE A 293 22.42 -1.95 -10.17
N PRO A 294 21.91 -0.72 -9.99
CA PRO A 294 21.17 -0.36 -8.78
C PRO A 294 19.94 -1.25 -8.56
N ILE A 295 19.86 -1.88 -7.39
CA ILE A 295 18.66 -2.61 -6.96
C ILE A 295 17.53 -1.60 -6.75
N HIS A 296 16.37 -1.85 -7.35
CA HIS A 296 15.22 -0.97 -7.19
C HIS A 296 14.85 -0.85 -5.71
N PRO A 297 14.81 0.37 -5.16
CA PRO A 297 14.80 0.59 -3.71
C PRO A 297 13.44 0.30 -3.06
N ALA A 298 12.35 0.45 -3.80
CA ALA A 298 10.97 0.35 -3.30
C ALA A 298 10.18 -0.73 -4.06
N ARG A 299 10.60 -1.99 -3.97
CA ARG A 299 9.88 -3.14 -4.56
C ARG A 299 8.91 -3.71 -3.56
N PHE A 300 7.67 -4.02 -3.95
CA PHE A 300 6.84 -4.92 -3.16
C PHE A 300 7.31 -6.38 -3.31
N PRO A 301 7.09 -7.23 -2.28
CA PRO A 301 7.36 -8.65 -2.35
C PRO A 301 6.41 -9.35 -3.34
N PRO A 302 6.85 -10.41 -4.04
CA PRO A 302 6.05 -11.10 -5.08
C PRO A 302 4.73 -11.69 -4.57
N GLN A 303 4.62 -11.97 -3.27
CA GLN A 303 3.39 -12.47 -2.65
C GLN A 303 2.23 -11.46 -2.74
N LEU A 304 2.54 -10.15 -2.78
CA LEU A 304 1.51 -9.11 -2.87
C LEU A 304 0.78 -9.15 -4.23
N PRO A 305 1.46 -9.03 -5.40
CA PRO A 305 0.80 -9.20 -6.69
C PRO A 305 0.28 -10.63 -6.89
N GLU A 306 0.93 -11.67 -6.35
CA GLU A 306 0.44 -13.04 -6.45
C GLU A 306 -0.97 -13.19 -5.86
N TYR A 307 -1.22 -12.59 -4.68
CA TYR A 307 -2.52 -12.60 -4.03
C TYR A 307 -3.61 -12.03 -4.96
N PHE A 308 -3.40 -10.84 -5.51
CA PHE A 308 -4.39 -10.17 -6.36
C PHE A 308 -4.52 -10.80 -7.75
N ILE A 309 -3.43 -11.27 -8.36
CA ILE A 309 -3.49 -11.98 -9.65
C ILE A 309 -4.29 -13.27 -9.49
N ARG A 310 -4.07 -14.05 -8.43
CA ARG A 310 -4.88 -15.26 -8.17
C ARG A 310 -6.35 -14.92 -7.89
N PHE A 311 -6.59 -13.88 -7.10
CA PHE A 311 -7.93 -13.49 -6.66
C PHE A 311 -8.80 -12.91 -7.79
N LEU A 312 -8.21 -12.12 -8.68
CA LEU A 312 -8.94 -11.22 -9.60
C LEU A 312 -8.77 -11.58 -11.09
N THR A 313 -7.98 -12.61 -11.44
CA THR A 313 -7.75 -13.00 -12.85
C THR A 313 -7.76 -14.51 -13.05
N GLU A 314 -7.83 -14.95 -14.30
CA GLU A 314 -7.67 -16.32 -14.78
C GLU A 314 -6.41 -16.48 -15.65
N PRO A 315 -5.89 -17.71 -15.83
CA PRO A 315 -4.85 -17.95 -16.83
C PRO A 315 -5.27 -17.39 -18.20
N GLY A 316 -4.34 -16.72 -18.89
CA GLY A 316 -4.59 -16.03 -20.16
C GLY A 316 -5.07 -14.58 -20.05
N ASP A 317 -5.56 -14.14 -18.88
CA ASP A 317 -5.96 -12.74 -18.66
C ASP A 317 -4.76 -11.78 -18.76
N MET A 318 -5.02 -10.52 -19.08
CA MET A 318 -4.01 -9.46 -19.25
C MET A 318 -3.78 -8.68 -17.95
N VAL A 319 -2.55 -8.72 -17.43
CA VAL A 319 -2.10 -7.97 -16.25
C VAL A 319 -1.19 -6.82 -16.66
N LEU A 320 -1.54 -5.58 -16.30
CA LEU A 320 -0.76 -4.38 -16.60
C LEU A 320 -0.12 -3.81 -15.32
N ASP A 321 1.16 -3.47 -15.41
CA ASP A 321 1.86 -2.62 -14.45
C ASP A 321 2.43 -1.37 -15.14
N PRO A 322 1.80 -0.19 -14.99
CA PRO A 322 2.24 1.07 -15.58
C PRO A 322 3.46 1.70 -14.88
N PHE A 323 3.87 1.16 -13.72
CA PHE A 323 5.02 1.60 -12.92
C PHE A 323 5.89 0.39 -12.55
N GLY A 324 6.37 -0.31 -13.58
CA GLY A 324 6.90 -1.66 -13.49
C GLY A 324 8.10 -1.82 -12.56
N GLY A 325 8.98 -0.82 -12.43
CA GLY A 325 10.19 -0.89 -11.62
C GLY A 325 11.02 -2.13 -11.98
N SER A 326 11.16 -3.06 -11.03
CA SER A 326 11.84 -4.36 -11.27
C SER A 326 10.97 -5.44 -11.95
N CYS A 327 9.80 -5.08 -12.47
CA CYS A 327 8.76 -5.92 -13.10
C CYS A 327 8.43 -7.20 -12.30
N VAL A 328 8.19 -7.04 -10.98
CA VAL A 328 7.72 -8.15 -10.13
C VAL A 328 6.33 -8.62 -10.60
N THR A 329 5.44 -7.69 -10.94
CA THR A 329 4.08 -7.98 -11.41
C THR A 329 4.10 -8.88 -12.64
N GLY A 330 4.88 -8.53 -13.67
CA GLY A 330 5.01 -9.33 -14.89
C GLY A 330 5.60 -10.71 -14.63
N ALA A 331 6.64 -10.80 -13.80
CA ALA A 331 7.25 -12.09 -13.45
C ALA A 331 6.26 -13.03 -12.71
N VAL A 332 5.45 -12.48 -11.81
CA VAL A 332 4.42 -13.25 -11.08
C VAL A 332 3.26 -13.62 -12.01
N ALA A 333 2.83 -12.71 -12.90
CA ALA A 333 1.80 -12.97 -13.90
C ALA A 333 2.21 -14.13 -14.83
N GLU A 334 3.43 -14.09 -15.37
CA GLU A 334 3.97 -15.15 -16.23
C GLU A 334 4.04 -16.50 -15.52
N ALA A 335 4.55 -16.51 -14.28
CA ALA A 335 4.61 -17.73 -13.48
C ALA A 335 3.22 -18.32 -13.14
N LEU A 336 2.17 -17.50 -13.19
CA LEU A 336 0.77 -17.90 -13.04
C LEU A 336 0.07 -18.16 -14.38
N GLY A 337 0.74 -18.03 -15.51
CA GLY A 337 0.16 -18.22 -16.83
C GLY A 337 -0.78 -17.10 -17.28
N ARG A 338 -0.53 -15.85 -16.86
CA ARG A 338 -1.25 -14.65 -17.33
C ARG A 338 -0.41 -13.91 -18.36
N ASN A 339 -1.08 -13.25 -19.30
CA ASN A 339 -0.43 -12.30 -20.17
C ASN A 339 -0.07 -11.04 -19.37
N TRP A 340 1.03 -10.35 -19.73
CA TRP A 340 1.43 -9.18 -18.96
C TRP A 340 2.14 -8.09 -19.76
N ILE A 341 2.01 -6.86 -19.26
CA ILE A 341 2.78 -5.69 -19.73
C ILE A 341 3.31 -4.95 -18.51
N CYS A 342 4.63 -4.69 -18.48
CA CYS A 342 5.26 -3.78 -17.51
C CYS A 342 5.81 -2.57 -18.25
N CYS A 343 5.43 -1.35 -17.87
CA CYS A 343 6.04 -0.12 -18.39
C CYS A 343 6.96 0.50 -17.34
N GLU A 344 8.18 0.86 -17.72
CA GLU A 344 9.15 1.51 -16.84
C GLU A 344 9.97 2.57 -17.60
N MET A 345 10.22 3.71 -16.97
CA MET A 345 10.97 4.82 -17.58
C MET A 345 12.48 4.63 -17.44
N SER A 346 12.94 4.01 -16.36
CA SER A 346 14.34 3.75 -16.05
C SER A 346 14.85 2.49 -16.74
N GLU A 347 15.78 2.69 -17.69
CA GLU A 347 16.48 1.59 -18.36
C GLU A 347 17.28 0.73 -17.37
N GLU A 348 17.86 1.33 -16.33
CA GLU A 348 18.62 0.60 -15.30
C GLU A 348 17.74 -0.41 -14.56
N TYR A 349 16.50 -0.03 -14.23
CA TYR A 349 15.55 -0.93 -13.58
C TYR A 349 15.11 -2.07 -14.50
N LEU A 350 14.93 -1.79 -15.79
CA LEU A 350 14.62 -2.80 -16.81
C LEU A 350 15.77 -3.78 -17.02
N ASN A 351 17.02 -3.30 -17.07
CA ASN A 351 18.20 -4.16 -17.14
C ASN A 351 18.26 -5.12 -15.95
N GLY A 352 18.05 -4.62 -14.73
CA GLY A 352 17.93 -5.50 -13.56
C GLY A 352 16.76 -6.49 -13.67
N ALA A 353 15.60 -6.05 -14.16
CA ALA A 353 14.39 -6.87 -14.29
C ALA A 353 14.55 -8.04 -15.28
N LEU A 354 15.46 -7.97 -16.26
CA LEU A 354 15.76 -9.09 -17.18
C LEU A 354 16.07 -10.39 -16.44
N ALA A 355 16.75 -10.29 -15.30
CA ALA A 355 17.07 -11.43 -14.46
C ALA A 355 15.82 -12.14 -13.89
N ARG A 356 14.60 -11.62 -14.05
CA ARG A 356 13.37 -12.35 -13.70
C ARG A 356 12.87 -13.27 -14.81
N PHE A 357 13.32 -13.05 -16.05
CA PHE A 357 12.82 -13.71 -17.25
C PHE A 357 13.88 -14.54 -17.97
N VAL A 358 15.16 -14.21 -17.81
CA VAL A 358 16.28 -14.87 -18.52
C VAL A 358 17.01 -15.86 -17.60
N PRO A 359 17.33 -17.09 -18.05
CA PRO A 359 16.98 -17.69 -19.36
C PRO A 359 15.50 -18.09 -19.47
N HIS A 360 14.85 -18.34 -18.34
CA HIS A 360 13.42 -18.60 -18.23
C HIS A 360 12.85 -17.89 -17.00
N ALA A 361 11.54 -17.65 -16.98
CA ALA A 361 10.83 -17.08 -15.84
C ALA A 361 11.04 -17.92 -14.56
N VAL A 362 11.28 -17.26 -13.43
CA VAL A 362 11.44 -17.95 -12.14
C VAL A 362 10.07 -18.47 -11.67
N PRO A 363 9.92 -19.78 -11.42
CA PRO A 363 8.68 -20.31 -10.87
C PRO A 363 8.39 -19.75 -9.47
N LEU A 364 7.11 -19.59 -9.13
CA LEU A 364 6.71 -19.28 -7.76
C LEU A 364 6.99 -20.46 -6.84
N LEU A 365 7.59 -20.19 -5.66
CA LEU A 365 7.75 -21.20 -4.62
C LEU A 365 6.37 -21.73 -4.19
N ARG A 366 6.17 -23.05 -4.27
CA ARG A 366 4.87 -23.73 -4.09
C ARG A 366 4.43 -23.90 -2.62
N ASP A 367 5.38 -23.97 -1.69
CA ASP A 367 5.09 -24.19 -0.26
C ASP A 367 5.70 -23.07 0.57
N ARG A 368 4.86 -22.30 1.26
CA ARG A 368 5.31 -21.32 2.26
C ARG A 368 4.40 -21.40 3.49
N PRO A 369 4.95 -21.68 4.69
CA PRO A 369 4.14 -21.62 5.89
C PRO A 369 3.64 -20.18 6.08
N ALA A 370 2.32 -19.99 6.00
CA ALA A 370 1.66 -18.75 6.34
C ALA A 370 1.57 -18.65 7.86
N SER A 371 2.65 -18.23 8.51
CA SER A 371 2.61 -17.93 9.94
C SER A 371 3.13 -16.52 10.15
N TYR A 372 2.20 -15.60 10.37
CA TYR A 372 2.48 -14.35 11.06
C TYR A 372 1.63 -14.32 12.32
N GLU A 373 2.22 -13.91 13.42
CA GLU A 373 1.48 -13.58 14.64
C GLU A 373 1.46 -12.07 14.76
N ILE A 374 0.26 -11.51 14.88
CA ILE A 374 0.08 -10.14 15.33
C ILE A 374 0.10 -10.21 16.86
N ALA A 375 1.10 -9.57 17.47
CA ALA A 375 1.11 -9.44 18.92
C ALA A 375 -0.19 -8.76 19.38
N PRO A 376 -0.83 -9.23 20.46
CA PRO A 376 -1.96 -8.51 21.03
C PRO A 376 -1.54 -7.07 21.35
N PRO A 377 -2.45 -6.07 21.25
CA PRO A 377 -2.14 -4.68 21.53
C PRO A 377 -1.38 -4.55 22.86
N CYS A 378 -0.24 -3.85 22.81
CA CYS A 378 0.75 -3.61 23.87
C CYS A 378 0.22 -3.83 25.31
N ALA A 379 0.30 -5.07 25.79
CA ALA A 379 -0.31 -5.49 27.06
C ALA A 379 0.72 -5.78 28.16
N VAL A 380 1.93 -5.20 28.09
CA VAL A 380 2.83 -5.24 29.25
C VAL A 380 2.36 -4.13 30.19
N PRO A 381 1.84 -4.47 31.38
CA PRO A 381 1.48 -3.45 32.35
C PRO A 381 2.71 -2.63 32.70
N VAL A 382 2.57 -1.31 32.67
CA VAL A 382 3.59 -0.37 33.12
C VAL A 382 3.03 0.39 34.31
N ASP A 383 3.93 0.87 35.16
CA ASP A 383 3.57 1.89 36.14
C ASP A 383 3.43 3.23 35.39
N GLU A 384 2.20 3.69 35.20
CA GLU A 384 1.88 4.93 34.48
C GLU A 384 2.39 6.17 35.23
N GLU A 385 2.54 6.11 36.55
CA GLU A 385 3.14 7.19 37.34
C GLU A 385 4.64 7.31 37.04
N ALA A 386 5.31 6.18 36.81
CA ALA A 386 6.72 6.13 36.41
C ALA A 386 6.94 6.50 34.94
N ILE A 387 5.91 6.47 34.09
CA ILE A 387 5.96 6.77 32.66
C ILE A 387 4.86 7.77 32.29
N PRO A 388 4.92 9.02 32.80
CA PRO A 388 3.89 10.01 32.52
C PRO A 388 3.90 10.39 31.04
N LEU A 389 2.74 10.86 30.55
CA LEU A 389 2.65 11.45 29.22
C LEU A 389 3.54 12.69 29.11
N PHE A 390 4.14 12.90 27.93
CA PHE A 390 4.85 14.14 27.62
C PHE A 390 3.87 15.32 27.63
N ALA A 391 4.07 16.29 28.52
CA ALA A 391 3.17 17.44 28.69
C ALA A 391 2.99 18.29 27.41
N ASP A 392 3.99 18.30 26.53
CA ASP A 392 3.99 19.01 25.25
C ASP A 392 3.65 18.10 24.05
N GLY A 393 3.22 16.87 24.31
CA GLY A 393 2.94 15.86 23.29
C GLY A 393 4.18 15.41 22.50
N GLY A 394 5.39 15.63 23.03
CA GLY A 394 6.68 15.32 22.41
C GLY A 394 7.12 16.35 21.38
N ALA A 395 6.69 17.61 21.52
CA ALA A 395 7.10 18.74 20.68
C ALA A 395 8.55 19.16 20.91
N ALA A 396 9.08 18.98 22.12
CA ALA A 396 10.49 19.04 22.44
C ALA A 396 11.12 17.65 22.31
N ARG A 397 12.40 17.61 21.94
CA ARG A 397 13.17 16.36 21.97
C ARG A 397 13.48 16.05 23.44
N PRO A 398 13.18 14.85 23.96
CA PRO A 398 13.58 14.48 25.30
C PRO A 398 15.11 14.59 25.47
N PRO A 399 15.61 14.89 26.67
CA PRO A 399 17.04 14.81 26.95
C PRO A 399 17.56 13.42 26.57
N ALA A 400 18.80 13.34 26.10
CA ALA A 400 19.39 12.07 25.69
C ALA A 400 19.26 11.05 26.82
N MET A 401 18.63 9.90 26.54
CA MET A 401 18.58 8.83 27.53
C MET A 401 20.02 8.46 27.89
N PRO A 402 20.36 8.34 29.19
CA PRO A 402 21.68 7.89 29.58
C PRO A 402 21.94 6.53 28.93
N SER A 403 23.12 6.37 28.32
CA SER A 403 23.54 5.08 27.78
C SER A 403 23.40 4.04 28.89
N LYS A 404 22.69 2.93 28.64
CA LYS A 404 22.66 1.81 29.59
C LYS A 404 24.10 1.53 30.03
N PRO A 405 24.42 1.44 31.33
CA PRO A 405 25.73 0.96 31.75
C PRO A 405 25.96 -0.39 31.07
N ALA A 406 27.13 -0.55 30.46
CA ALA A 406 27.53 -1.81 29.84
C ALA A 406 27.22 -2.95 30.81
N LEU A 407 26.52 -3.98 30.33
CA LEU A 407 26.36 -5.22 31.08
C LEU A 407 27.73 -5.63 31.62
N VAL A 408 27.90 -5.49 32.94
CA VAL A 408 29.10 -5.95 33.64
C VAL A 408 29.23 -7.41 33.28
N LYS A 409 30.32 -7.76 32.57
CA LYS A 409 30.65 -9.14 32.25
C LYS A 409 30.56 -9.92 33.55
N SER A 410 29.60 -10.83 33.64
CA SER A 410 29.49 -11.74 34.76
C SER A 410 30.84 -12.42 34.96
N VAL A 411 31.35 -12.30 36.18
CA VAL A 411 32.60 -12.94 36.61
C VAL A 411 32.47 -14.42 36.28
N LYS A 412 33.35 -14.93 35.41
CA LYS A 412 33.53 -16.36 35.20
C LYS A 412 33.75 -17.00 36.57
N ALA A 413 32.77 -17.73 37.06
CA ALA A 413 32.96 -18.63 38.20
C ALA A 413 34.09 -19.59 37.80
N LYS A 414 35.24 -19.48 38.51
CA LYS A 414 36.34 -20.44 38.43
C LYS A 414 35.77 -21.80 38.81
N VAL A 415 35.58 -22.67 37.83
CA VAL A 415 35.48 -24.11 38.06
C VAL A 415 36.84 -24.56 38.56
N THR A 416 36.96 -24.71 39.88
CA THR A 416 38.12 -25.33 40.51
C THR A 416 38.16 -26.81 40.15
N ALA A 417 39.29 -27.23 39.60
CA ALA A 417 39.58 -28.58 39.19
C ALA A 417 39.45 -29.57 40.37
N ARG A 418 38.73 -30.68 40.15
CA ARG A 418 38.88 -31.89 40.97
C ARG A 418 40.22 -32.55 40.64
N PRO A 419 41.05 -32.97 41.62
CA PRO A 419 42.22 -33.78 41.33
C PRO A 419 41.80 -35.23 41.02
N ARG A 420 42.46 -35.82 40.02
CA ARG A 420 42.48 -37.27 39.76
C ARG A 420 43.61 -37.90 40.58
N GLY A 421 43.33 -39.08 41.15
CA GLY A 421 44.32 -40.01 41.73
C GLY A 421 43.90 -40.47 43.13
N GLY A 422 43.83 -41.75 43.49
CA GLY A 422 44.14 -42.96 42.73
C GLY A 422 43.67 -44.23 43.47
N GLN A 423 43.49 -45.27 42.65
CA GLN A 423 43.64 -46.71 42.85
C GLN A 423 43.01 -47.50 44.03
N PRO A 424 42.82 -48.83 43.83
CA PRO A 424 41.82 -49.63 44.53
C PRO A 424 42.42 -50.62 45.54
N THR A 425 41.65 -50.96 46.57
CA THR A 425 41.93 -52.16 47.39
C THR A 425 40.65 -52.92 47.73
N ARG A 426 40.52 -54.07 47.05
CA ARG A 426 39.99 -55.37 47.49
C ARG A 426 39.64 -55.51 48.99
N ARG A 427 38.47 -56.09 49.28
CA ARG A 427 38.22 -57.43 49.89
C ARG A 427 36.81 -57.42 50.52
N VAL A 428 35.85 -58.27 50.15
CA VAL A 428 35.60 -59.72 50.37
C VAL A 428 34.32 -59.83 51.24
N ALA A 429 33.38 -60.68 50.78
CA ALA A 429 32.36 -61.52 51.46
C ALA A 429 31.70 -61.01 52.77
N SER A 430 30.47 -61.28 53.16
CA SER A 430 29.37 -62.24 52.92
C SER A 430 28.24 -61.71 53.85
N ALA A 431 26.94 -61.95 53.69
CA ALA A 431 26.20 -63.13 53.24
C ALA A 431 24.83 -62.68 52.68
#